data_AF-A0A917QPG9-F1
#
_entry.id   AF-A0A917QPG9-F1
#
_cell.length_a   1.000
_cell.length_b   1.000
_cell.length_c   1.000
_cell.angle_alpha   90.00
_cell.angle_beta   90.00
_cell.angle_gamma   90.00
#
_symmetry.space_group_name_H-M   'P 1'
#
loop_
_entity.id
_entity.type
_entity.pdbx_description
1 polymer ?
#
loop_
_entity_poly.entity_id
_entity_poly.type
_entity_poly.pdbx_seq_one_letter_code
_entity_poly.pdbx_strand_id
1 'polypeptide(L)'
;MSEHICPGRCNSRFRDEWDAYHRAVDVWQAVLEARAKRLADNPHADLGTEPERPAEPTRRPWTGEPLWCGNDAAAVRSALADLDELMALHLAAGDGYGTGSAQERVSSSPEPASPSPKHDDQDELLEWLAVWEQSYRESQGWPAKPYRGVSAPALTSAVAWLTGHLDAILAHPDLAEGFGTGVLGWHSRLEAATKTRVKPRWMPRDLRCHQCHAKTLAQLEGEDRVECRNPSCGEARGGPVVMTLDEYNARVDGAKPAARLARMAAAAERVPTPFPDYGLKSGRA
;
A
#
# COMPACT_ATOMS: atom_id res chain seq x y z
N MET A 1 -23.14 -20.71 4.89
CA MET A 1 -21.93 -20.34 4.12
C MET A 1 -21.25 -19.28 4.95
N SER A 2 -20.12 -19.59 5.58
CA SER A 2 -19.34 -18.57 6.28
C SER A 2 -18.76 -17.65 5.21
N GLU A 3 -19.13 -16.38 5.26
CA GLU A 3 -18.64 -15.39 4.31
C GLU A 3 -17.19 -15.08 4.68
N HIS A 4 -16.25 -15.68 3.97
CA HIS A 4 -14.83 -15.52 4.26
C HIS A 4 -14.36 -14.13 3.81
N ILE A 5 -13.68 -13.42 4.70
CA ILE A 5 -13.11 -12.10 4.42
C ILE A 5 -11.85 -12.29 3.57
N CYS A 6 -11.72 -11.52 2.48
CA CYS A 6 -10.54 -11.62 1.65
C CYS A 6 -9.26 -11.16 2.39
N PRO A 7 -8.18 -11.97 2.45
CA PRO A 7 -6.93 -11.58 3.11
C PRO A 7 -6.11 -10.59 2.28
N GLY A 8 -6.47 -10.37 1.02
CA GLY A 8 -5.76 -9.50 0.08
C GLY A 8 -5.82 -8.01 0.42
N ARG A 9 -5.32 -7.18 -0.51
CA ARG A 9 -5.16 -5.74 -0.31
C ARG A 9 -6.50 -5.01 -0.28
N CYS A 10 -7.55 -5.60 -0.83
CA CYS A 10 -8.90 -5.02 -0.78
C CYS A 10 -9.40 -4.73 0.65
N ASN A 11 -8.91 -5.48 1.64
CA ASN A 11 -9.29 -5.37 3.05
C ASN A 11 -8.23 -4.75 3.96
N SER A 12 -7.13 -4.18 3.43
CA SER A 12 -6.07 -3.60 4.27
C SER A 12 -6.62 -2.51 5.20
N ARG A 13 -7.36 -1.55 4.66
CA ARG A 13 -7.99 -0.48 5.45
C ARG A 13 -9.01 -0.97 6.46
N PHE A 14 -9.75 -2.03 6.09
CA PHE A 14 -10.69 -2.65 7.02
C PHE A 14 -9.93 -3.23 8.21
N ARG A 15 -8.88 -4.02 7.98
CA ARG A 15 -8.04 -4.58 9.04
C ARG A 15 -7.37 -3.48 9.87
N ASP A 16 -6.81 -2.46 9.24
CA ASP A 16 -6.17 -1.33 9.94
C ASP A 16 -7.15 -0.61 10.90
N GLU A 17 -8.40 -0.38 10.45
CA GLU A 17 -9.45 0.26 11.26
C GLU A 17 -9.89 -0.63 12.44
N TRP A 18 -10.05 -1.93 12.21
CA TRP A 18 -10.40 -2.89 13.25
C TRP A 18 -9.26 -3.09 14.27
N ASP A 19 -8.02 -3.17 13.80
CA ASP A 19 -6.85 -3.24 14.67
C ASP A 19 -6.71 -1.97 15.52
N ALA A 20 -6.99 -0.79 14.94
CA ALA A 20 -7.01 0.46 15.68
C ALA A 20 -8.13 0.49 16.73
N TYR A 21 -9.32 -0.02 16.39
CA TYR A 21 -10.43 -0.17 17.34
C TYR A 21 -10.07 -1.11 18.48
N HIS A 22 -9.52 -2.29 18.21
CA HIS A 22 -9.12 -3.24 19.25
C HIS A 22 -8.06 -2.64 20.19
N ARG A 23 -7.03 -1.99 19.66
CA ARG A 23 -6.06 -1.25 20.48
C ARG A 23 -6.72 -0.17 21.34
N ALA A 24 -7.71 0.55 20.80
CA ALA A 24 -8.43 1.56 21.56
C ALA A 24 -9.29 0.95 22.67
N VAL A 25 -9.92 -0.21 22.42
CA VAL A 25 -10.68 -0.97 23.41
C VAL A 25 -9.78 -1.46 24.53
N ASP A 26 -8.60 -2.00 24.21
CA ASP A 26 -7.63 -2.48 25.21
C ASP A 26 -7.18 -1.32 26.13
N VAL A 27 -6.87 -0.16 25.55
CA VAL A 27 -6.52 1.04 26.32
C VAL A 27 -7.69 1.51 27.18
N TRP A 28 -8.91 1.55 26.64
CA TRP A 28 -10.11 1.93 27.38
C TRP A 28 -10.39 0.98 28.55
N GLN A 29 -10.27 -0.33 28.35
CA GLN A 29 -10.39 -1.34 29.42
C GLN A 29 -9.36 -1.13 30.51
N ALA A 30 -8.08 -0.93 30.15
CA ALA A 30 -7.02 -0.65 31.12
C ALA A 30 -7.30 0.63 31.93
N VAL A 31 -7.89 1.68 31.33
CA VAL A 31 -8.30 2.89 32.04
C VAL A 31 -9.44 2.60 33.01
N LEU A 32 -10.44 1.80 32.62
CA LEU A 32 -11.53 1.42 33.50
C LEU A 32 -11.06 0.57 34.69
N GLU A 33 -10.15 -0.37 34.46
CA GLU A 33 -9.54 -1.18 35.52
C GLU A 33 -8.75 -0.31 36.50
N ALA A 34 -7.94 0.62 35.99
CA ALA A 34 -7.20 1.56 36.83
C ALA A 34 -8.13 2.48 37.63
N ARG A 35 -9.25 2.91 37.03
CA ARG A 35 -10.28 3.73 37.69
C ARG A 35 -10.97 2.92 38.80
N ALA A 36 -11.38 1.69 38.52
CA ALA A 36 -12.01 0.80 39.50
C ALA A 36 -11.09 0.53 40.69
N LYS A 37 -9.79 0.30 40.44
CA LYS A 37 -8.78 0.13 41.49
C LYS A 37 -8.67 1.38 42.37
N ARG A 38 -8.57 2.58 41.77
CA ARG A 38 -8.50 3.84 42.54
C ARG A 38 -9.73 4.07 43.42
N LEU A 39 -10.93 3.72 42.92
CA LEU A 39 -12.16 3.83 43.70
C LEU A 39 -12.21 2.84 44.86
N ALA A 40 -11.68 1.63 44.68
CA ALA A 40 -11.56 0.64 45.75
C ALA A 40 -10.58 1.10 46.84
N ASP A 41 -9.46 1.71 46.45
CA ASP A 41 -8.45 2.23 47.38
C ASP A 41 -8.96 3.50 48.11
N ASN A 42 -9.76 4.33 47.44
CA ASN A 42 -10.37 5.55 48.00
C ASN A 42 -11.80 5.77 47.44
N PRO A 43 -12.84 5.40 48.21
CA PRO A 43 -14.24 5.54 47.77
C PRO A 43 -14.69 6.98 47.49
N HIS A 44 -13.95 7.98 47.97
CA HIS A 44 -14.24 9.40 47.76
C HIS A 44 -13.33 10.06 46.72
N ALA A 45 -12.54 9.29 45.97
CA ALA A 45 -11.69 9.84 44.92
C ALA A 45 -12.52 10.50 43.81
N ASP A 46 -12.20 11.74 43.45
CA ASP A 46 -12.70 12.36 42.23
C ASP A 46 -11.90 11.80 41.03
N LEU A 47 -12.58 11.00 40.22
CA LEU A 47 -11.99 10.31 39.07
C LEU A 47 -12.23 11.08 37.76
N GLY A 48 -12.87 12.26 37.82
CA GLY A 48 -13.27 13.02 36.64
C GLY A 48 -14.29 12.29 35.75
N THR A 49 -14.44 12.77 34.52
CA THR A 49 -15.37 12.20 33.54
C THR A 49 -15.04 10.74 33.21
N GLU A 50 -16.07 9.91 33.07
CA GLU A 50 -15.92 8.53 32.63
C GLU A 50 -15.36 8.48 31.20
N PRO A 51 -14.35 7.63 30.91
CA PRO A 51 -13.81 7.53 29.56
C PRO A 51 -14.88 6.98 28.61
N GLU A 52 -15.09 7.69 27.50
CA GLU A 52 -16.02 7.26 26.45
C GLU A 52 -15.53 5.96 25.80
N ARG A 53 -16.47 5.04 25.53
CA ARG A 53 -16.16 3.79 24.83
C ARG A 53 -15.76 4.08 23.38
N PRO A 54 -14.68 3.47 22.86
CA PRO A 54 -14.33 3.58 21.45
C PRO A 54 -15.49 3.18 20.54
N ALA A 55 -15.75 3.97 19.49
CA ALA A 55 -16.77 3.67 18.50
C ALA A 55 -16.33 2.54 17.56
N GLU A 56 -17.25 1.63 17.23
CA GLU A 56 -16.99 0.53 16.29
C GLU A 56 -16.77 1.05 14.86
N PRO A 57 -15.80 0.47 14.11
CA PRO A 57 -15.62 0.79 12.69
C PRO A 57 -16.87 0.45 11.88
N THR A 58 -17.25 1.34 10.96
CA THR A 58 -18.44 1.17 10.09
C THR A 58 -18.11 0.58 8.71
N ARG A 59 -16.82 0.44 8.38
CA ARG A 59 -16.38 -0.09 7.09
C ARG A 59 -16.75 -1.57 6.98
N ARG A 60 -17.39 -1.93 5.87
CA ARG A 60 -17.70 -3.33 5.55
C ARG A 60 -16.49 -4.03 4.93
N PRO A 61 -16.24 -5.30 5.26
CA PRO A 61 -15.20 -6.08 4.62
C PRO A 61 -15.60 -6.43 3.19
N TRP A 62 -14.60 -6.59 2.33
CA TRP A 62 -14.72 -7.23 1.04
C TRP A 62 -14.66 -8.75 1.20
N THR A 63 -15.54 -9.44 0.48
CA THR A 63 -15.74 -10.89 0.63
C THR A 63 -14.87 -11.64 -0.38
N GLY A 64 -14.32 -12.77 0.03
CA GLY A 64 -13.59 -13.68 -0.85
C GLY A 64 -14.53 -14.60 -1.62
N GLU A 65 -14.10 -15.05 -2.81
CA GLU A 65 -14.79 -16.11 -3.54
C GLU A 65 -13.76 -17.16 -4.03
N PRO A 66 -13.47 -18.24 -3.27
CA PRO A 66 -14.02 -18.58 -1.94
C PRO A 66 -13.30 -17.90 -0.77
N LEU A 67 -12.00 -17.62 -0.87
CA LEU A 67 -11.20 -16.93 0.16
C LEU A 67 -10.57 -15.65 -0.37
N TRP A 68 -10.16 -15.64 -1.63
CA TRP A 68 -9.60 -14.47 -2.30
C TRP A 68 -10.64 -13.85 -3.23
N CYS A 69 -10.71 -12.52 -3.29
CA CYS A 69 -11.51 -11.87 -4.32
C CYS A 69 -10.79 -11.97 -5.68
N GLY A 70 -11.54 -11.88 -6.79
CA GLY A 70 -10.96 -12.04 -8.12
C GLY A 70 -9.79 -11.09 -8.42
N ASN A 71 -9.83 -9.86 -7.90
CA ASN A 71 -8.77 -8.87 -8.08
C ASN A 71 -7.48 -9.26 -7.36
N ASP A 72 -7.57 -9.64 -6.09
CA ASP A 72 -6.39 -10.03 -5.32
C ASP A 72 -5.85 -11.41 -5.77
N ALA A 73 -6.72 -12.34 -6.19
CA ALA A 73 -6.28 -13.60 -6.80
C ALA A 73 -5.52 -13.37 -8.12
N ALA A 74 -5.99 -12.43 -8.97
CA ALA A 74 -5.26 -12.02 -10.16
C ALA A 74 -3.91 -11.39 -9.81
N ALA A 75 -3.84 -10.56 -8.76
CA ALA A 75 -2.58 -9.98 -8.28
C ALA A 75 -1.60 -11.05 -7.79
N VAL A 76 -2.07 -12.06 -7.04
CA VAL A 76 -1.24 -13.21 -6.63
C VAL A 76 -0.74 -13.97 -7.86
N ARG A 77 -1.58 -14.20 -8.88
CA ARG A 77 -1.18 -14.88 -10.12
C ARG A 77 -0.07 -14.15 -10.85
N SER A 78 -0.23 -12.85 -11.07
CA SER A 78 0.81 -12.02 -11.69
C SER A 78 2.09 -12.01 -10.85
N ALA A 79 1.95 -11.84 -9.53
CA ALA A 79 3.11 -11.81 -8.63
C ALA A 79 3.88 -13.13 -8.64
N LEU A 80 3.20 -14.28 -8.65
CA LEU A 80 3.82 -15.60 -8.75
C LEU A 80 4.56 -15.79 -10.07
N ALA A 81 3.95 -15.38 -11.18
CA ALA A 81 4.54 -15.47 -12.51
C ALA A 81 5.80 -14.60 -12.67
N ASP A 82 5.88 -13.47 -11.96
CA ASP A 82 7.01 -12.54 -12.02
C ASP A 82 8.20 -12.99 -11.11
N LEU A 83 8.02 -13.98 -10.21
CA LEU A 83 9.05 -14.32 -9.22
C LEU A 83 10.36 -14.83 -9.83
N ASP A 84 10.31 -15.65 -10.89
CA ASP A 84 11.51 -16.21 -11.49
C ASP A 84 12.32 -15.16 -12.28
N GLU A 85 11.64 -14.28 -13.02
CA GLU A 85 12.24 -13.12 -13.67
C GLU A 85 12.83 -12.14 -12.66
N LEU A 86 12.08 -11.79 -11.60
CA LEU A 86 12.58 -10.89 -10.56
C LEU A 86 13.81 -11.47 -9.84
N MET A 87 13.84 -12.78 -9.58
CA MET A 87 15.00 -13.44 -8.99
C MET A 87 16.20 -13.43 -9.95
N ALA A 88 16.00 -13.71 -11.23
CA ALA A 88 17.06 -13.64 -12.24
C ALA A 88 17.67 -12.23 -12.32
N LEU A 89 16.82 -11.20 -12.31
CA LEU A 89 17.24 -9.81 -12.27
C LEU A 89 17.98 -9.45 -10.97
N HIS A 90 17.53 -10.00 -9.83
CA HIS A 90 18.15 -9.77 -8.52
C HIS A 90 19.58 -10.29 -8.51
N LEU A 91 19.78 -11.51 -9.01
CA LEU A 91 21.08 -12.15 -9.19
C LEU A 91 21.97 -11.34 -10.14
N ALA A 92 21.47 -10.98 -11.31
CA ALA A 92 22.22 -10.23 -12.33
C ALA A 92 22.71 -8.85 -11.85
N ALA A 93 21.93 -8.18 -10.99
CA ALA A 93 22.35 -6.91 -10.40
C ALA A 93 23.56 -7.04 -9.44
N GLY A 94 23.98 -8.27 -9.09
CA GLY A 94 25.04 -8.56 -8.13
C GLY A 94 26.42 -8.73 -8.75
N ASP A 95 26.47 -9.09 -10.03
CA ASP A 95 27.71 -9.48 -10.73
C ASP A 95 28.60 -8.27 -11.10
N GLY A 96 28.41 -7.12 -10.46
CA GLY A 96 29.26 -5.93 -10.65
C GLY A 96 29.03 -5.15 -11.95
N TYR A 97 28.07 -5.55 -12.79
CA TYR A 97 27.73 -4.83 -14.03
C TYR A 97 26.82 -3.60 -13.80
N GLY A 98 26.41 -3.32 -12.57
CA GLY A 98 25.69 -2.10 -12.23
C GLY A 98 26.63 -0.90 -12.24
N THR A 99 26.40 0.07 -13.13
CA THR A 99 27.15 1.33 -13.27
C THR A 99 26.99 2.32 -12.09
N GLY A 100 26.58 1.84 -10.91
CA GLY A 100 26.31 2.64 -9.73
C GLY A 100 27.49 2.68 -8.78
N SER A 101 28.23 3.80 -8.77
CA SER A 101 29.18 4.14 -7.72
C SER A 101 28.47 4.27 -6.38
N ALA A 102 28.40 3.20 -5.58
CA ALA A 102 27.89 3.25 -4.23
C ALA A 102 28.99 2.81 -3.25
N GLN A 103 29.60 3.80 -2.61
CA GLN A 103 30.42 3.62 -1.43
C GLN A 103 29.64 2.83 -0.38
N GLU A 104 30.10 1.63 -0.05
CA GLU A 104 29.57 0.80 1.01
C GLU A 104 29.64 1.55 2.35
N ARG A 105 28.47 1.93 2.88
CA ARG A 105 28.35 2.23 4.30
C ARG A 105 28.32 0.91 5.05
N VAL A 106 29.44 0.57 5.67
CA VAL A 106 29.58 -0.55 6.60
C VAL A 106 28.70 -0.26 7.82
N SER A 107 27.49 -0.82 7.82
CA SER A 107 26.65 -0.90 9.02
C SER A 107 27.19 -2.04 9.87
N SER A 108 27.55 -1.73 11.11
CA SER A 108 28.10 -2.67 12.08
C SER A 108 27.01 -3.66 12.55
N SER A 109 26.82 -4.74 11.80
CA SER A 109 26.12 -5.94 12.28
C SER A 109 27.14 -6.94 12.84
N PRO A 110 26.88 -7.60 13.98
CA PRO A 110 27.85 -8.46 14.67
C PRO A 110 28.07 -9.85 14.04
N GLU A 111 27.30 -10.24 13.03
CA GLU A 111 27.51 -11.50 12.30
C GLU A 111 28.14 -11.25 10.91
N PRO A 112 29.11 -12.08 10.49
CA PRO A 112 29.67 -11.96 9.14
C PRO A 112 28.57 -12.24 8.12
N ALA A 113 28.32 -11.29 7.22
CA ALA A 113 27.40 -11.49 6.11
C ALA A 113 27.85 -12.71 5.29
N SER A 114 26.88 -13.51 4.84
CA SER A 114 27.14 -14.61 3.90
C SER A 114 27.94 -14.11 2.69
N PRO A 115 28.88 -14.91 2.16
CA PRO A 115 29.64 -14.52 0.97
C PRO A 115 28.77 -14.37 -0.28
N SER A 116 27.52 -14.86 -0.29
CA SER A 116 26.62 -14.76 -1.44
C SER A 116 25.15 -14.53 -1.03
N PRO A 117 24.80 -13.36 -0.44
CA PRO A 117 23.46 -13.11 0.11
C PRO A 117 22.32 -13.28 -0.91
N LYS A 118 22.59 -13.05 -2.19
CA LYS A 118 21.60 -13.20 -3.26
C LYS A 118 21.31 -14.65 -3.62
N HIS A 119 22.30 -15.53 -3.49
CA HIS A 119 22.09 -16.97 -3.64
C HIS A 119 21.33 -17.52 -2.43
N ASP A 120 21.59 -16.98 -1.23
CA ASP A 120 20.78 -17.30 -0.05
C ASP A 120 19.31 -16.92 -0.27
N ASP A 121 19.02 -15.73 -0.82
CA ASP A 121 17.65 -15.32 -1.19
C ASP A 121 17.01 -16.29 -2.20
N GLN A 122 17.80 -16.81 -3.15
CA GLN A 122 17.33 -17.77 -4.15
C GLN A 122 17.01 -19.13 -3.53
N ASP A 123 17.88 -19.62 -2.65
CA ASP A 123 17.70 -20.88 -1.94
C ASP A 123 16.51 -20.80 -0.98
N GLU A 124 16.38 -19.68 -0.25
CA GLU A 124 15.23 -19.39 0.62
C GLU A 124 13.91 -19.38 -0.17
N LEU A 125 13.88 -18.71 -1.34
CA LEU A 125 12.70 -18.71 -2.21
C LEU A 125 12.38 -20.12 -2.72
N LEU A 126 13.39 -20.88 -3.15
CA LEU A 126 13.21 -22.25 -3.66
C LEU A 126 12.68 -23.19 -2.58
N GLU A 127 13.24 -23.12 -1.37
CA GLU A 127 12.77 -23.87 -0.21
C GLU A 127 11.32 -23.51 0.12
N TRP A 128 11.01 -22.22 0.15
CA TRP A 128 9.67 -21.73 0.41
C TRP A 128 8.64 -22.23 -0.61
N LEU A 129 8.93 -22.12 -1.92
CA LEU A 129 8.05 -22.64 -2.98
C LEU A 129 7.90 -24.17 -2.89
N ALA A 130 8.97 -24.87 -2.54
CA ALA A 130 8.98 -26.31 -2.35
C ALA A 130 8.09 -26.75 -1.18
N VAL A 131 8.10 -26.01 -0.07
CA VAL A 131 7.21 -26.28 1.08
C VAL A 131 5.76 -26.15 0.64
N TRP A 132 5.39 -25.11 -0.09
CA TRP A 132 4.00 -24.94 -0.56
C TRP A 132 3.55 -26.00 -1.57
N GLU A 133 4.42 -26.39 -2.51
CA GLU A 133 4.12 -27.52 -3.40
C GLU A 133 3.88 -28.81 -2.60
N GLN A 134 4.73 -29.08 -1.61
CA GLN A 134 4.61 -30.27 -0.77
C GLN A 134 3.34 -30.24 0.09
N SER A 135 3.04 -29.11 0.74
CA SER A 135 1.82 -28.94 1.55
C SER A 135 0.55 -29.14 0.73
N TYR A 136 0.51 -28.62 -0.51
CA TYR A 136 -0.63 -28.84 -1.39
C TYR A 136 -0.72 -30.30 -1.86
N ARG A 137 0.40 -30.94 -2.21
CA ARG A 137 0.41 -32.38 -2.57
C ARG A 137 -0.10 -33.25 -1.42
N GLU A 138 0.34 -32.98 -0.20
CA GLU A 138 -0.08 -33.69 1.01
C GLU A 138 -1.58 -33.55 1.24
N SER A 139 -2.14 -32.34 1.07
CA SER A 139 -3.59 -32.15 1.22
C SER A 139 -4.41 -32.86 0.14
N GLN A 140 -3.83 -33.12 -1.03
CA GLN A 140 -4.43 -33.92 -2.09
C GLN A 140 -4.15 -35.44 -1.98
N GLY A 141 -3.34 -35.88 -1.00
CA GLY A 141 -2.89 -37.27 -0.90
C GLY A 141 -2.01 -37.72 -2.07
N TRP A 142 -1.35 -36.78 -2.74
CA TRP A 142 -0.45 -37.07 -3.87
C TRP A 142 0.95 -37.49 -3.39
N PRO A 143 1.71 -38.22 -4.21
CA PRO A 143 3.10 -38.50 -3.91
C PRO A 143 3.92 -37.22 -3.72
N ALA A 144 4.98 -37.33 -2.91
CA ALA A 144 5.94 -36.28 -2.69
C ALA A 144 6.50 -35.71 -4.01
N LYS A 145 6.95 -34.45 -3.98
CA LYS A 145 7.47 -33.78 -5.17
C LYS A 145 8.60 -34.60 -5.82
N PRO A 146 8.65 -34.71 -7.16
CA PRO A 146 9.78 -35.33 -7.84
C PRO A 146 11.05 -34.49 -7.61
N TYR A 147 12.20 -35.16 -7.54
CA TYR A 147 13.49 -34.48 -7.45
C TYR A 147 13.73 -33.61 -8.69
N ARG A 148 14.09 -32.34 -8.47
CA ARG A 148 14.53 -31.43 -9.52
C ARG A 148 16.04 -31.26 -9.35
N GLY A 149 16.80 -31.56 -10.40
CA GLY A 149 18.26 -31.44 -10.38
C GLY A 149 18.74 -30.00 -10.15
N VAL A 150 20.01 -29.88 -9.78
CA VAL A 150 20.66 -28.62 -9.35
C VAL A 150 20.87 -27.61 -10.51
N SER A 151 20.93 -28.07 -11.75
CA SER A 151 21.47 -27.30 -12.89
C SER A 151 20.47 -26.48 -13.73
N ALA A 152 19.47 -25.85 -13.09
CA ALA A 152 18.38 -25.06 -13.71
C ALA A 152 17.41 -25.91 -14.57
N PRO A 153 16.14 -26.08 -14.16
CA PRO A 153 15.14 -25.00 -14.04
C PRO A 153 14.27 -25.16 -12.78
N ALA A 154 14.88 -25.38 -11.60
CA ALA A 154 14.13 -25.71 -10.39
C ALA A 154 13.12 -24.62 -9.99
N LEU A 155 13.52 -23.34 -10.07
CA LEU A 155 12.67 -22.19 -9.74
C LEU A 155 11.52 -22.05 -10.73
N THR A 156 11.83 -21.95 -12.03
CA THR A 156 10.83 -21.87 -13.10
C THR A 156 9.87 -23.06 -13.07
N SER A 157 10.35 -24.27 -12.79
CA SER A 157 9.50 -25.46 -12.65
C SER A 157 8.57 -25.36 -11.42
N ALA A 158 9.04 -24.79 -10.31
CA ALA A 158 8.24 -24.59 -9.10
C ALA A 158 7.15 -23.55 -9.35
N VAL A 159 7.53 -22.42 -9.92
CA VAL A 159 6.61 -21.36 -10.32
C VAL A 159 5.57 -21.88 -11.31
N ALA A 160 5.99 -22.62 -12.35
CA ALA A 160 5.07 -23.19 -13.33
C ALA A 160 4.10 -24.20 -12.71
N TRP A 161 4.58 -25.09 -11.83
CA TRP A 161 3.73 -26.06 -11.15
C TRP A 161 2.71 -25.38 -10.23
N LEU A 162 3.16 -24.42 -9.42
CA LEU A 162 2.27 -23.66 -8.52
C LEU A 162 1.27 -22.80 -9.28
N THR A 163 1.68 -22.21 -10.41
CA THR A 163 0.79 -21.43 -11.28
C THR A 163 -0.32 -22.30 -11.84
N GLY A 164 -0.01 -23.54 -12.27
CA GLY A 164 -1.01 -24.49 -12.77
C GLY A 164 -2.02 -24.96 -11.72
N HIS A 165 -1.70 -24.83 -10.43
CA HIS A 165 -2.57 -25.23 -9.32
C HIS A 165 -3.07 -24.05 -8.48
N LEU A 166 -2.81 -22.82 -8.92
CA LEU A 166 -3.00 -21.61 -8.12
C LEU A 166 -4.44 -21.47 -7.63
N ASP A 167 -5.42 -21.65 -8.52
CA ASP A 167 -6.83 -21.45 -8.19
C ASP A 167 -7.30 -22.43 -7.11
N ALA A 168 -6.82 -23.67 -7.16
CA ALA A 168 -7.13 -24.68 -6.16
C ALA A 168 -6.41 -24.43 -4.83
N ILE A 169 -5.16 -23.94 -4.85
CA ILE A 169 -4.43 -23.52 -3.66
C ILE A 169 -5.14 -22.33 -2.99
N LEU A 170 -5.57 -21.33 -3.76
CA LEU A 170 -6.30 -20.16 -3.25
C LEU A 170 -7.74 -20.48 -2.81
N ALA A 171 -8.27 -21.63 -3.21
CA ALA A 171 -9.54 -22.16 -2.72
C ALA A 171 -9.41 -23.01 -1.45
N HIS A 172 -8.19 -23.40 -1.08
CA HIS A 172 -7.95 -24.31 0.03
C HIS A 172 -8.06 -23.60 1.39
N PRO A 173 -8.86 -24.11 2.35
CA PRO A 173 -9.13 -23.43 3.63
C PRO A 173 -7.86 -23.11 4.43
N ASP A 174 -6.92 -24.06 4.49
CA ASP A 174 -5.74 -23.93 5.35
C ASP A 174 -4.51 -23.31 4.64
N LEU A 175 -4.50 -23.28 3.30
CA LEU A 175 -3.30 -22.91 2.53
C LEU A 175 -3.43 -21.52 1.89
N ALA A 176 -4.64 -21.11 1.52
CA ALA A 176 -4.85 -19.97 0.65
C ALA A 176 -4.29 -18.65 1.21
N GLU A 177 -4.51 -18.36 2.50
CA GLU A 177 -4.06 -17.11 3.11
C GLU A 177 -2.54 -17.04 3.17
N GLY A 178 -1.89 -18.07 3.75
CA GLY A 178 -0.44 -18.10 3.89
C GLY A 178 0.28 -18.13 2.54
N PHE A 179 -0.25 -18.87 1.56
CA PHE A 179 0.35 -18.93 0.24
C PHE A 179 0.26 -17.59 -0.48
N GLY A 180 -0.94 -17.02 -0.61
CA GLY A 180 -1.14 -15.78 -1.37
C GLY A 180 -0.44 -14.58 -0.72
N THR A 181 -0.44 -14.47 0.61
CA THR A 181 0.32 -13.41 1.30
C THR A 181 1.82 -13.58 1.14
N GLY A 182 2.33 -14.82 1.22
CA GLY A 182 3.75 -15.11 1.01
C GLY A 182 4.22 -14.81 -0.41
N VAL A 183 3.43 -15.14 -1.45
CA VAL A 183 3.73 -14.76 -2.84
C VAL A 183 3.88 -13.24 -2.98
N LEU A 184 2.90 -12.49 -2.46
CA LEU A 184 2.92 -11.02 -2.52
C LEU A 184 4.10 -10.41 -1.73
N GLY A 185 4.47 -11.04 -0.60
CA GLY A 185 5.62 -10.67 0.20
C GLY A 185 6.94 -10.86 -0.55
N TRP A 186 7.16 -12.05 -1.11
CA TRP A 186 8.34 -12.37 -1.93
C TRP A 186 8.45 -11.44 -3.15
N HIS A 187 7.36 -11.24 -3.86
CA HIS A 187 7.32 -10.30 -4.99
C HIS A 187 7.73 -8.89 -4.55
N SER A 188 7.14 -8.36 -3.46
CA SER A 188 7.49 -7.02 -2.98
C SER A 188 8.96 -6.91 -2.53
N ARG A 189 9.53 -7.97 -1.90
CA ARG A 189 10.94 -8.03 -1.49
C ARG A 189 11.87 -7.97 -2.70
N LEU A 190 11.62 -8.81 -3.72
CA LEU A 190 12.45 -8.88 -4.93
C LEU A 190 12.29 -7.64 -5.81
N GLU A 191 11.08 -7.09 -5.95
CA GLU A 191 10.84 -5.83 -6.66
C GLU A 191 11.64 -4.67 -6.03
N ALA A 192 11.69 -4.60 -4.69
CA ALA A 192 12.47 -3.60 -3.98
C ALA A 192 13.98 -3.80 -4.15
N ALA A 193 14.45 -5.04 -4.15
CA ALA A 193 15.87 -5.38 -4.27
C ALA A 193 16.43 -5.14 -5.68
N THR A 194 15.64 -5.45 -6.70
CA THR A 194 16.04 -5.36 -8.11
C THR A 194 16.09 -3.93 -8.63
N LYS A 195 15.23 -3.02 -8.14
CA LYS A 195 15.05 -1.65 -8.67
C LYS A 195 14.84 -1.60 -10.19
N THR A 196 14.51 -2.74 -10.82
CA THR A 196 14.54 -2.92 -12.28
C THR A 196 13.38 -2.26 -12.97
N ARG A 197 12.23 -2.20 -12.30
CA ARG A 197 11.16 -1.31 -12.71
C ARG A 197 11.51 0.08 -12.18
N VAL A 198 11.98 0.96 -13.08
CA VAL A 198 11.82 2.40 -12.87
C VAL A 198 10.34 2.58 -12.59
N LYS A 199 9.97 2.67 -11.31
CA LYS A 199 8.57 2.79 -10.92
C LYS A 199 8.03 3.95 -11.72
N PRO A 200 7.02 3.73 -12.57
CA PRO A 200 6.63 4.75 -13.50
C PRO A 200 6.21 5.96 -12.67
N ARG A 201 6.91 7.07 -12.91
CA ARG A 201 6.88 8.21 -12.00
C ARG A 201 5.55 8.91 -12.20
N TRP A 202 4.74 8.92 -11.16
CA TRP A 202 3.51 9.71 -11.18
C TRP A 202 3.86 11.18 -10.96
N MET A 203 3.53 12.02 -11.92
CA MET A 203 3.65 13.47 -11.82
C MET A 203 2.33 14.04 -11.30
N PRO A 204 2.32 14.68 -10.11
CA PRO A 204 1.11 15.29 -9.59
C PRO A 204 0.65 16.43 -10.51
N ARG A 205 -0.65 16.54 -10.70
CA ARG A 205 -1.29 17.59 -11.49
C ARG A 205 -2.00 18.58 -10.57
N ASP A 206 -1.95 19.86 -10.92
CA ASP A 206 -2.38 20.93 -10.02
C ASP A 206 -3.89 21.08 -9.90
N LEU A 207 -4.66 20.67 -10.91
CA LEU A 207 -6.11 20.75 -10.83
C LEU A 207 -6.68 19.74 -9.83
N ARG A 208 -7.80 20.15 -9.22
CA ARG A 208 -8.66 19.24 -8.48
C ARG A 208 -9.42 18.35 -9.45
N CYS A 209 -9.61 17.10 -9.09
CA CYS A 209 -10.48 16.19 -9.84
C CYS A 209 -11.90 16.79 -9.95
N HIS A 210 -12.49 16.84 -11.14
CA HIS A 210 -13.81 17.45 -11.32
C HIS A 210 -14.98 16.58 -10.80
N GLN A 211 -14.72 15.31 -10.47
CA GLN A 211 -15.73 14.44 -9.86
C GLN A 211 -15.69 14.50 -8.33
N CYS A 212 -14.52 14.30 -7.71
CA CYS A 212 -14.39 14.24 -6.25
C CYS A 212 -13.80 15.51 -5.61
N HIS A 213 -13.42 16.52 -6.41
CA HIS A 213 -12.83 17.80 -5.97
C HIS A 213 -11.54 17.70 -5.12
N ALA A 214 -10.94 16.51 -5.04
CA ALA A 214 -9.67 16.26 -4.36
C ALA A 214 -8.49 16.59 -5.29
N LYS A 215 -7.35 17.03 -4.72
CA LYS A 215 -6.10 17.30 -5.45
C LYS A 215 -5.31 15.99 -5.66
N THR A 216 -5.91 15.07 -6.39
CA THR A 216 -5.42 13.69 -6.57
C THR A 216 -5.23 13.31 -8.03
N LEU A 217 -5.26 14.27 -8.95
CA LEU A 217 -4.93 14.02 -10.36
C LEU A 217 -3.43 13.80 -10.49
N ALA A 218 -3.05 12.74 -11.20
CA ALA A 218 -1.66 12.44 -11.53
C ALA A 218 -1.56 11.90 -12.95
N GLN A 219 -0.41 12.15 -13.59
CA GLN A 219 -0.07 11.58 -14.90
C GLN A 219 1.07 10.61 -14.72
N LEU A 220 1.03 9.48 -15.42
CA LEU A 220 2.19 8.62 -15.53
C LEU A 220 3.23 9.24 -16.47
N GLU A 221 4.50 9.27 -16.07
CA GLU A 221 5.58 9.75 -16.93
C GLU A 221 5.63 8.92 -18.23
N GLY A 222 5.52 9.61 -19.37
CA GLY A 222 5.49 9.00 -20.70
C GLY A 222 4.10 8.66 -21.25
N GLU A 223 3.02 8.78 -20.47
CA GLU A 223 1.66 8.51 -20.95
C GLU A 223 0.84 9.79 -21.18
N ASP A 224 -0.06 9.78 -22.15
CA ASP A 224 -0.94 10.92 -22.48
C ASP A 224 -2.23 10.98 -21.64
N ARG A 225 -2.28 10.30 -20.49
CA ARG A 225 -3.48 10.23 -19.65
C ARG A 225 -3.24 10.77 -18.24
N VAL A 226 -4.22 11.53 -17.76
CA VAL A 226 -4.29 12.05 -16.40
C VAL A 226 -5.42 11.34 -15.67
N GLU A 227 -5.10 10.70 -14.55
CA GLU A 227 -6.02 9.88 -13.79
C GLU A 227 -6.22 10.43 -12.37
N CYS A 228 -7.44 10.29 -11.83
CA CYS A 228 -7.68 10.54 -10.42
C CYS A 228 -7.22 9.35 -9.58
N ARG A 229 -6.23 9.57 -8.70
CA ARG A 229 -5.69 8.56 -7.79
C ARG A 229 -6.49 8.38 -6.50
N ASN A 230 -7.61 9.08 -6.33
CA ASN A 230 -8.48 8.87 -5.17
C ASN A 230 -9.30 7.59 -5.39
N PRO A 231 -9.12 6.53 -4.57
CA PRO A 231 -9.81 5.25 -4.78
C PRO A 231 -11.34 5.34 -4.64
N SER A 232 -11.87 6.33 -3.92
CA SER A 232 -13.31 6.57 -3.84
C SER A 232 -13.86 7.44 -4.98
N CYS A 233 -13.00 7.92 -5.88
CA CYS A 233 -13.44 8.74 -7.01
C CYS A 233 -14.06 7.84 -8.08
N GLY A 234 -15.29 8.15 -8.47
CA GLY A 234 -15.94 7.54 -9.63
C GLY A 234 -16.57 6.17 -9.38
N GLU A 235 -16.58 5.68 -8.13
CA GLU A 235 -17.24 4.42 -7.74
C GLU A 235 -18.73 4.39 -8.14
N ALA A 236 -19.44 5.51 -7.98
CA ALA A 236 -20.83 5.67 -8.43
C ALA A 236 -21.00 5.97 -9.93
N ARG A 237 -19.90 6.15 -10.69
CA ARG A 237 -19.91 6.66 -12.08
C ARG A 237 -19.10 5.81 -13.07
N GLY A 238 -18.79 4.57 -12.72
CA GLY A 238 -18.13 3.62 -13.62
C GLY A 238 -16.61 3.69 -13.67
N GLY A 239 -15.96 4.27 -12.64
CA GLY A 239 -14.50 4.26 -12.50
C GLY A 239 -13.88 5.66 -12.33
N PRO A 240 -12.58 5.73 -11.99
CA PRO A 240 -11.89 6.99 -11.75
C PRO A 240 -11.92 7.88 -12.99
N VAL A 241 -11.86 9.20 -12.78
CA VAL A 241 -11.68 10.14 -13.90
C VAL A 241 -10.40 9.81 -14.65
N VAL A 242 -10.53 9.52 -15.93
CA VAL A 242 -9.44 9.45 -16.90
C VAL A 242 -9.72 10.54 -17.95
N MET A 243 -8.74 11.40 -18.20
CA MET A 243 -8.79 12.40 -19.27
C MET A 243 -7.44 12.44 -19.99
N THR A 244 -7.43 12.88 -21.24
CA THR A 244 -6.16 13.07 -21.97
C THR A 244 -5.39 14.27 -21.42
N LEU A 245 -4.09 14.36 -21.69
CA LEU A 245 -3.31 15.53 -21.28
C LEU A 245 -3.82 16.81 -21.94
N ASP A 246 -4.30 16.72 -23.18
CA ASP A 246 -4.89 17.84 -23.91
C ASP A 246 -6.20 18.32 -23.26
N GLU A 247 -7.08 17.40 -22.86
CA GLU A 247 -8.30 17.73 -22.11
C GLU A 247 -7.97 18.38 -20.76
N TYR A 248 -6.93 17.87 -20.08
CA TYR A 248 -6.44 18.46 -18.84
C TYR A 248 -5.91 19.88 -19.07
N ASN A 249 -5.08 20.09 -20.09
CA ASN A 249 -4.50 21.38 -20.44
C ASN A 249 -5.57 22.40 -20.83
N ALA A 250 -6.56 22.00 -21.63
CA ALA A 250 -7.71 22.83 -21.99
C ALA A 250 -8.48 23.31 -20.73
N ARG A 251 -8.63 22.43 -19.72
CA ARG A 251 -9.24 22.80 -18.43
C ARG A 251 -8.37 23.74 -17.62
N VAL A 252 -7.05 23.53 -17.60
CA VAL A 252 -6.10 24.44 -16.94
C VAL A 252 -6.18 25.83 -17.56
N ASP A 253 -6.20 25.89 -18.89
CA ASP A 253 -6.23 27.14 -19.63
C ASP A 253 -7.57 27.84 -19.51
N GLY A 254 -8.68 27.11 -19.40
CA GLY A 254 -9.98 27.68 -19.03
C GLY A 254 -10.03 28.21 -17.59
N ALA A 255 -9.28 27.62 -16.66
CA ALA A 255 -9.26 28.04 -15.25
C ALA A 255 -8.36 29.25 -14.96
N LYS A 256 -7.29 29.46 -15.76
CA LYS A 256 -6.33 30.58 -15.57
C LYS A 256 -7.00 31.97 -15.67
N PRO A 257 -7.85 32.28 -16.67
CA PRO A 257 -8.55 33.56 -16.74
C PRO A 257 -9.49 33.77 -15.55
N ALA A 258 -10.22 32.74 -15.14
CA ALA A 258 -11.14 32.82 -14.00
C ALA A 258 -10.40 33.11 -12.69
N ALA A 259 -9.27 32.44 -12.45
CA ALA A 259 -8.45 32.68 -11.27
C ALA A 259 -7.81 34.07 -11.27
N ARG A 260 -7.36 34.56 -12.45
CA ARG A 260 -6.81 35.92 -12.60
C ARG A 260 -7.89 36.97 -12.33
N LEU A 261 -9.09 36.82 -12.89
CA LEU A 261 -10.22 37.72 -12.66
C LEU A 261 -10.65 37.71 -11.18
N ALA A 262 -10.74 36.54 -10.54
CA ALA A 262 -11.05 36.44 -9.12
C ALA A 262 -10.01 37.13 -8.23
N ARG A 263 -8.71 36.99 -8.55
CA ARG A 263 -7.63 37.71 -7.84
C ARG A 263 -7.71 39.22 -8.05
N MET A 264 -8.03 39.67 -9.27
CA MET A 264 -8.20 41.10 -9.55
C MET A 264 -9.42 41.68 -8.83
N ALA A 265 -10.54 40.95 -8.80
CA ALA A 265 -11.73 41.33 -8.05
C ALA A 265 -11.45 41.42 -6.54
N ALA A 266 -10.82 40.39 -5.96
CA ALA A 266 -10.44 40.39 -4.55
C ALA A 266 -9.41 41.49 -4.21
N ALA A 267 -8.53 41.85 -5.15
CA ALA A 267 -7.62 42.98 -4.99
C ALA A 267 -8.34 44.34 -5.08
N ALA A 268 -9.37 44.45 -5.91
CA ALA A 268 -10.21 45.65 -6.01
C ALA A 268 -11.08 45.86 -4.75
N GLU A 269 -11.55 44.78 -4.13
CA GLU A 269 -12.31 44.83 -2.87
C GLU A 269 -11.44 45.16 -1.65
N ARG A 270 -10.12 44.93 -1.72
CA ARG A 270 -9.16 45.48 -0.76
C ARG A 270 -8.93 46.96 -1.05
N VAL A 271 -9.98 47.77 -0.90
CA VAL A 271 -9.84 49.22 -0.79
C VAL A 271 -8.86 49.46 0.37
N PRO A 272 -7.71 50.13 0.14
CA PRO A 272 -6.81 50.47 1.22
C PRO A 272 -7.62 51.27 2.24
N THR A 273 -7.79 50.72 3.44
CA THR A 273 -8.36 51.44 4.56
C THR A 273 -7.62 52.78 4.66
N PRO A 274 -8.33 53.93 4.68
CA PRO A 274 -7.68 55.22 4.71
C PRO A 274 -6.63 55.22 5.82
N PHE A 275 -5.41 55.63 5.47
CA PHE A 275 -4.30 55.69 6.42
C PHE A 275 -4.78 56.43 7.68
N PRO A 276 -4.55 55.89 8.88
CA PRO A 276 -4.91 56.59 10.11
C PRO A 276 -4.24 57.96 10.06
N ASP A 277 -5.04 59.00 10.29
CA ASP A 277 -4.62 60.40 10.26
C ASP A 277 -3.54 60.61 11.32
N TYR A 278 -2.26 60.56 10.90
CA TYR A 278 -1.13 60.84 11.78
C TYR A 278 -1.11 62.34 12.00
N GLY A 279 -1.88 62.79 13.00
CA GLY A 279 -1.97 64.17 13.42
C GLY A 279 -0.59 64.80 13.52
N LEU A 280 -0.27 65.62 12.52
CA LEU A 280 0.90 66.49 12.51
C LEU A 280 0.81 67.40 13.73
N LYS A 281 1.57 67.08 14.78
CA LYS A 281 1.75 67.95 15.94
C LYS A 281 2.41 69.24 15.44
N SER A 282 1.59 70.26 15.22
CA SER A 282 2.03 71.64 15.02
C SER A 282 2.87 72.07 16.21
N GLY A 283 4.15 72.33 15.96
CA GLY A 283 5.08 72.87 16.95
C GLY A 283 4.62 74.23 17.47
N ARG A 284 4.98 74.52 18.72
CA ARG A 284 5.05 75.88 19.24
C ARG A 284 6.49 76.21 19.60
N ALA A 285 6.84 77.43 19.21
CA ALA A 285 8.05 78.18 19.51
C ALA A 285 8.15 78.54 20.99
#